data_AF-A0A952YKZ0-F1
#
_entry.id   AF-A0A952YKZ0-F1
#
_cell.length_a   1.000
_cell.length_b   1.000
_cell.length_c   1.000
_cell.angle_alpha   90.00
_cell.angle_beta   90.00
_cell.angle_gamma   90.00
#
_symmetry.space_group_name_H-M   'P 1'
#
loop_
_entity.id
_entity.type
_entity.pdbx_description
1 polymer ?
#
loop_
_entity_poly.entity_id
_entity_poly.type
_entity_poly.pdbx_seq_one_letter_code
_entity_poly.pdbx_strand_id
1 'polypeptide(L)'
;MTPAVGTFLRPVGLAPMYAYCGEVCHVWPPSEDDIREVIRMRRHAMDRQHQPFDDGHRGEFFLSGLRSVRDGVWKDENPWWGSPRYWVQMQNEQPGQLELF
;
A
#
# COMPACT_ATOMS: atom_id res chain seq x y z
N MET A 1 4.48 -1.11 -13.08
CA MET A 1 5.74 -1.27 -12.32
C MET A 1 5.41 -1.60 -10.88
N THR A 2 6.22 -2.39 -10.20
CA THR A 2 6.07 -2.73 -8.77
C THR A 2 6.41 -1.51 -7.90
N PRO A 3 5.69 -1.27 -6.78
CA PRO A 3 6.05 -0.21 -5.84
C PRO A 3 7.43 -0.46 -5.22
N ALA A 4 8.25 0.58 -5.11
CA ALA A 4 9.60 0.46 -4.57
C ALA A 4 9.59 0.32 -3.03
N VAL A 5 10.66 -0.24 -2.46
CA VAL A 5 10.88 -0.24 -1.00
C VAL A 5 10.87 1.20 -0.47
N GLY A 6 10.19 1.42 0.66
CA GLY A 6 9.93 2.73 1.25
C GLY A 6 8.69 3.43 0.70
N THR A 7 7.99 2.86 -0.29
CA THR A 7 6.73 3.42 -0.79
C THR A 7 5.62 3.18 0.22
N PHE A 8 4.81 4.20 0.49
CA PHE A 8 3.59 4.07 1.30
C PHE A 8 2.37 3.85 0.39
N LEU A 9 1.62 2.80 0.68
CA LEU A 9 0.40 2.42 -0.04
C LEU A 9 -0.78 2.43 0.93
N ARG A 10 -1.86 3.11 0.56
CA ARG A 10 -3.12 3.04 1.32
C ARG A 10 -4.18 2.23 0.57
N PRO A 11 -5.03 1.49 1.28
CA PRO A 11 -6.22 0.87 0.71
C PRO A 11 -7.10 1.89 -0.03
N VAL A 12 -7.68 1.45 -1.14
CA VAL A 12 -8.77 2.16 -1.84
C VAL A 12 -10.08 1.46 -1.51
N GLY A 13 -11.03 2.21 -0.93
CA GLY A 13 -12.35 1.73 -0.54
C GLY A 13 -13.23 2.89 -0.05
N LEU A 14 -14.50 2.61 0.29
CA LEU A 14 -15.40 3.61 0.85
C LEU A 14 -14.88 4.06 2.22
N ALA A 15 -14.51 5.34 2.34
CA ALA A 15 -14.16 5.93 3.63
C ALA A 15 -15.35 5.79 4.61
N PRO A 16 -15.13 5.46 5.90
CA PRO A 16 -13.86 5.49 6.63
C PRO A 16 -13.24 4.11 6.86
N MET A 17 -13.52 3.10 6.01
CA MET A 17 -13.22 1.69 6.34
C MET A 17 -11.74 1.38 6.62
N TYR A 18 -10.81 2.21 6.17
CA TYR A 18 -9.38 1.96 6.35
C TYR A 18 -8.66 3.17 6.93
N ALA A 19 -8.29 3.08 8.21
CA ALA A 19 -7.49 4.06 8.95
C ALA A 19 -6.00 3.65 9.05
N TYR A 20 -5.49 2.95 8.04
CA TYR A 20 -4.11 2.48 7.97
C TYR A 20 -3.54 2.57 6.55
N CYS A 21 -2.22 2.55 6.46
CA CYS A 21 -1.47 2.34 5.24
C CYS A 21 -0.37 1.28 5.46
N GLY A 22 0.27 0.85 4.37
CA GLY A 22 1.39 -0.07 4.38
C GLY A 22 2.64 0.58 3.80
N GLU A 23 3.76 0.52 4.53
CA GLU A 23 5.09 0.84 3.99
C GLU A 23 5.67 -0.42 3.35
N VAL A 24 6.09 -0.33 2.08
CA VAL A 24 6.77 -1.45 1.39
C VAL A 24 8.13 -1.67 2.02
N CYS A 25 8.30 -2.77 2.76
CA CYS A 25 9.56 -3.10 3.41
C CYS A 25 10.42 -4.05 2.57
N HIS A 26 9.80 -4.87 1.74
CA HIS A 26 10.50 -5.83 0.90
C HIS A 26 9.65 -6.27 -0.29
N VAL A 27 10.32 -6.57 -1.40
CA VAL A 27 9.72 -7.11 -2.63
C VAL A 27 10.50 -8.37 -3.01
N TRP A 28 9.83 -9.52 -2.99
CA TRP A 28 10.37 -10.76 -3.57
C TRP A 28 9.91 -10.85 -5.02
N PRO A 29 10.84 -10.91 -5.99
CA PRO A 29 10.47 -11.10 -7.38
C PRO A 29 9.86 -12.50 -7.57
N PRO A 30 9.13 -12.72 -8.68
CA PRO A 30 8.73 -14.06 -9.11
C PRO A 30 9.93 -15.01 -9.17
N SER A 31 9.70 -16.27 -8.82
CA SER A 31 10.64 -17.38 -8.87
C SER A 31 10.01 -18.58 -9.61
N GLU A 32 10.79 -19.64 -9.83
CA GLU A 32 10.28 -20.89 -10.42
C GLU A 32 9.21 -21.56 -9.52
N ASP A 33 9.35 -21.44 -8.20
CA ASP A 33 8.44 -22.03 -7.21
C ASP A 33 7.19 -21.17 -6.97
N ASP A 34 7.31 -19.83 -7.11
CA ASP A 34 6.20 -18.90 -7.05
C ASP A 34 6.31 -17.86 -8.16
N ILE A 35 5.49 -18.02 -9.19
CA ILE A 35 5.45 -17.12 -10.35
C ILE A 35 4.93 -15.71 -10.02
N ARG A 36 4.53 -15.45 -8.78
CA ARG A 36 3.98 -14.17 -8.33
C ARG A 36 5.05 -13.41 -7.58
N GLU A 37 5.04 -12.11 -7.79
CA GLU A 37 5.72 -11.19 -6.89
C GLU A 37 5.00 -11.16 -5.54
N VAL A 38 5.77 -11.14 -4.45
CA VAL A 38 5.26 -10.98 -3.09
C VAL A 38 5.84 -9.72 -2.50
N ILE A 39 5.01 -8.93 -1.83
CA ILE A 39 5.40 -7.67 -1.22
C ILE A 39 5.07 -7.73 0.25
N ARG A 40 6.06 -7.55 1.12
CA ARG A 40 5.84 -7.39 2.56
C ARG A 40 5.68 -5.91 2.88
N MET A 41 4.63 -5.61 3.61
CA MET A 41 4.32 -4.27 4.08
C MET A 41 4.22 -4.21 5.59
N ARG A 42 4.71 -3.10 6.15
CA ARG A 42 4.50 -2.74 7.56
C ARG A 42 3.31 -1.82 7.66
N ARG A 43 2.36 -2.16 8.54
CA ARG A 43 1.19 -1.32 8.84
C ARG A 43 1.64 -0.06 9.60
N HIS A 44 1.10 1.07 9.16
CA HIS A 44 1.08 2.34 9.90
C HIS A 44 -0.37 2.80 10.05
N ALA A 45 -0.71 3.46 11.16
CA ALA A 45 -1.98 4.15 11.25
C ALA A 45 -1.95 5.43 10.38
N MET A 46 -3.12 5.98 10.08
CA MET A 46 -3.24 7.27 9.40
C MET A 46 -3.89 8.30 10.31
N ASP A 47 -3.33 9.50 10.38
CA ASP A 47 -3.94 10.62 11.09
C ASP A 47 -5.10 11.25 10.28
N ARG A 48 -5.65 12.37 10.78
CA ARG A 48 -6.75 13.09 10.10
C ARG A 48 -6.32 13.75 8.79
N GLN A 49 -5.02 13.92 8.58
CA GLN A 49 -4.40 14.46 7.38
C GLN A 49 -3.96 13.32 6.43
N HIS A 50 -4.36 12.08 6.72
CA HIS A 50 -3.95 10.87 6.02
C HIS A 50 -2.43 10.69 5.97
N GLN A 51 -1.71 11.15 6.99
CA GLN A 51 -0.28 10.92 7.11
C GLN A 51 -0.01 9.65 7.94
N PRO A 52 1.01 8.85 7.56
CA PRO A 52 1.38 7.67 8.31
C PRO A 52 1.93 8.06 9.69
N PHE A 53 1.51 7.36 10.74
CA PHE A 53 2.14 7.45 12.06
C PHE A 53 2.19 6.08 12.75
N ASP A 54 3.15 5.93 13.67
CA ASP A 54 3.27 4.75 14.52
C ASP A 54 2.28 4.85 15.70
N ASP A 55 1.20 4.06 15.64
CA ASP A 55 0.20 3.94 16.73
C ASP A 55 0.61 2.90 17.79
N GLY A 56 1.83 2.35 17.70
CA GLY A 56 2.32 1.25 18.54
C GLY A 56 1.84 -0.12 18.08
N HIS A 57 0.92 -0.22 17.13
CA HIS A 57 0.48 -1.51 16.58
C HIS A 57 1.39 -1.97 15.45
N ARG A 58 2.30 -2.88 15.78
CA ARG A 58 3.21 -3.51 14.81
C ARG A 58 2.50 -4.65 14.08
N GLY A 59 1.90 -4.33 12.94
CA GLY A 59 1.34 -5.33 12.01
C GLY A 59 2.18 -5.44 10.74
N GLU A 60 2.43 -6.65 10.27
CA GLU A 60 2.93 -6.90 8.92
C GLU A 60 1.86 -7.61 8.11
N PHE A 61 1.81 -7.32 6.81
CA PHE A 61 0.92 -8.00 5.88
C PHE A 61 1.54 -8.08 4.49
N PHE A 62 1.00 -8.96 3.67
CA PHE A 62 1.57 -9.30 2.36
C PHE A 62 0.56 -9.03 1.26
N LEU A 63 1.05 -8.51 0.14
CA LEU A 63 0.33 -8.45 -1.13
C LEU A 63 1.01 -9.38 -2.12
N SER A 64 0.25 -9.97 -3.04
CA SER A 64 0.82 -10.87 -4.04
C SER A 64 0.25 -10.62 -5.43
N GLY A 65 1.10 -10.65 -6.45
CA GLY A 65 0.69 -10.44 -7.84
C GLY A 65 0.09 -9.05 -8.08
N LEU A 66 0.69 -8.00 -7.52
CA LEU A 66 0.22 -6.64 -7.75
C LEU A 66 0.27 -6.27 -9.23
N ARG A 67 -0.87 -5.89 -9.79
CA ARG A 67 -0.96 -5.37 -11.15
C ARG A 67 -1.17 -3.86 -11.14
N SER A 68 -0.27 -3.15 -11.81
CA SER A 68 -0.42 -1.71 -12.07
C SER A 68 -1.69 -1.47 -12.89
N VAL A 69 -2.62 -0.67 -12.38
CA VAL A 69 -3.87 -0.31 -13.09
C VAL A 69 -3.75 1.07 -13.72
N ARG A 70 -3.08 1.99 -13.02
CA ARG A 70 -2.64 3.31 -13.49
C ARG A 70 -1.43 3.73 -12.65
N ASP A 71 -0.83 4.86 -12.99
CA ASP A 71 0.30 5.40 -12.22
C ASP A 71 -0.08 5.57 -10.74
N GLY A 72 0.78 5.03 -9.86
CA GLY A 72 0.57 5.06 -8.42
C GLY A 72 -0.63 4.23 -7.94
N VAL A 73 -1.25 3.37 -8.75
CA VAL A 73 -2.36 2.51 -8.29
C VAL A 73 -2.16 1.07 -8.73
N TRP A 74 -2.29 0.16 -7.76
CA TRP A 74 -2.16 -1.27 -7.94
C TRP A 74 -3.42 -1.99 -7.52
N LYS A 75 -3.68 -3.10 -8.20
CA LYS A 75 -4.69 -4.09 -7.84
C LYS A 75 -4.00 -5.33 -7.33
N ASP A 76 -4.40 -5.79 -6.15
CA ASP A 76 -4.08 -7.11 -5.64
C ASP A 76 -4.95 -8.14 -6.38
N GLU A 77 -4.30 -9.08 -7.08
CA GLU A 77 -4.99 -10.13 -7.83
C GLU A 77 -5.33 -11.34 -6.94
N ASN A 78 -4.79 -11.43 -5.71
CA ASN A 78 -5.13 -12.46 -4.73
C ASN A 78 -5.35 -11.89 -3.32
N PRO A 79 -6.34 -10.99 -3.15
CA PRO A 79 -6.65 -10.48 -1.83
C PRO A 79 -7.23 -11.61 -0.97
N TRP A 80 -6.75 -11.70 0.27
CA TRP A 80 -7.40 -12.51 1.30
C TRP A 80 -8.84 -12.03 1.52
N TRP A 81 -9.72 -12.91 1.99
CA TRP A 81 -11.12 -12.54 2.22
C TRP A 81 -11.23 -11.34 3.18
N GLY A 82 -11.92 -10.28 2.74
CA GLY A 82 -12.03 -9.01 3.47
C GLY A 82 -10.86 -8.03 3.31
N SER A 83 -9.79 -8.41 2.60
CA SER A 83 -8.64 -7.51 2.34
C SER A 83 -8.92 -6.52 1.21
N PRO A 84 -8.33 -5.31 1.25
CA PRO A 84 -8.46 -4.34 0.17
C PRO A 84 -7.92 -4.89 -1.15
N ARG A 85 -8.69 -4.70 -2.21
CA ARG A 85 -8.30 -5.13 -3.56
C ARG A 85 -7.44 -4.11 -4.30
N TYR A 86 -7.57 -2.84 -3.95
CA TYR A 86 -6.89 -1.75 -4.65
C TYR A 86 -6.09 -0.93 -3.66
N TRP A 87 -4.91 -0.50 -4.09
CA TRP A 87 -3.93 0.20 -3.28
C TRP A 87 -3.42 1.39 -4.07
N VAL A 88 -3.37 2.57 -3.44
CA VAL A 88 -2.86 3.80 -4.05
C VAL A 88 -1.62 4.28 -3.32
N GLN A 89 -0.63 4.70 -4.08
CA GLN A 89 0.55 5.37 -3.58
C GLN A 89 0.12 6.62 -2.85
N MET A 90 0.52 6.70 -1.60
CA MET A 90 0.51 7.96 -0.88
C MET A 90 1.62 8.79 -1.51
N GLN A 91 1.26 9.92 -2.10
CA GLN A 91 2.28 10.91 -2.43
C GLN A 91 2.94 11.30 -1.10
N ASN A 92 4.26 11.42 -1.07
CA ASN A 92 4.91 12.23 -0.04
C ASN A 92 4.46 13.67 -0.28
N GLU A 93 3.21 13.99 0.08
CA GLU A 93 2.80 15.37 0.25
C GLU A 93 3.59 15.85 1.46
N GLN A 94 4.73 16.50 1.18
CA GLN A 94 5.27 17.42 2.15
C GLN A 94 4.11 18.34 2.58
N PRO A 95 3.88 18.53 3.89
CA PRO A 95 2.79 19.38 4.34
C PRO A 95 2.98 20.77 3.74
N GLY A 96 2.13 21.13 2.77
CA GLY A 96 2.08 22.47 2.20
C GLY A 96 2.17 22.63 0.68
N GLN A 97 2.24 21.57 -0.14
CA GLN A 97 2.15 21.77 -1.59
C GLN A 97 1.37 20.65 -2.29
N LEU A 98 0.12 20.95 -2.61
CA LEU A 98 -0.48 20.79 -3.94
C LEU A 98 -1.83 21.52 -3.94
N GLU A 99 -1.78 22.83 -4.23
CA GLU A 99 -2.77 23.32 -5.19
C GLU A 99 -2.43 22.67 -6.53
N LEU A 100 -3.45 22.23 -7.28
CA LEU A 100 -3.71 22.70 -8.64
C LEU A 100 -4.95 21.96 -9.20
N PHE A 101 -6.00 22.77 -9.35
CA PHE A 101 -7.29 22.60 -10.06
C PHE A 101 -8.40 21.80 -9.39
#